data_AF-A0A976HIK2-F1
#
_entry.id   AF-A0A976HIK2-F1
#
_cell.length_a   1.000
_cell.length_b   1.000
_cell.length_c   1.000
_cell.angle_alpha   90.00
_cell.angle_beta   90.00
_cell.angle_gamma   90.00
#
_symmetry.space_group_name_H-M   'P 1'
#
loop_
_entity.id
_entity.type
_entity.pdbx_description
1 polymer ?
#
loop_
_entity_poly.entity_id
_entity_poly.type
_entity_poly.pdbx_seq_one_letter_code
_entity_poly.pdbx_strand_id
1 'polypeptide(L)' 'LRAMLKDGGPVPHAPFAGFEVLSPAREFKNRHASILLALEAVCEAMAAAEAAA' A
#
# COMPACT_ATOMS: atom_id res chain seq x y z
N LEU A 1 3.42 -1.26 1.72
CA LEU A 1 2.08 -1.71 2.18
C LEU A 1 1.61 -3.00 1.50
N ARG A 2 1.66 -3.13 0.17
CA ARG A 2 1.26 -4.37 -0.55
C ARG A 2 1.90 -5.63 0.05
N ALA A 3 3.21 -5.62 0.24
CA ALA A 3 3.94 -6.74 0.85
C ALA A 3 3.41 -7.14 2.23
N MET A 4 3.05 -6.15 3.05
CA MET A 4 2.48 -6.38 4.39
C MET A 4 1.11 -7.07 4.32
N LEU A 5 0.25 -6.63 3.40
CA LEU A 5 -1.14 -7.10 3.30
C LEU A 5 -1.28 -8.42 2.53
N LYS A 6 -0.52 -8.59 1.44
CA LYS A 6 -0.66 -9.72 0.51
C LYS A 6 0.37 -10.83 0.75
N ASP A 7 1.59 -10.46 1.14
CA ASP A 7 2.74 -11.37 1.15
C ASP A 7 3.25 -11.68 2.56
N GLY A 8 2.54 -11.23 3.59
CA GLY A 8 2.92 -11.44 5.00
C GLY A 8 4.16 -10.67 5.45
N GLY A 9 4.65 -9.73 4.63
CA GLY A 9 5.86 -8.95 4.90
C GLY A 9 5.78 -8.06 6.15
N PRO A 10 6.90 -7.45 6.57
CA PRO A 10 6.94 -6.58 7.73
C PRO A 10 6.12 -5.30 7.52
N VAL A 11 5.87 -4.58 8.62
CA VAL A 11 5.33 -3.21 8.56
C VAL A 11 6.30 -2.33 7.76
N PRO A 12 5.81 -1.45 6.87
CA PRO A 12 6.68 -0.53 6.14
C PRO A 12 7.52 0.35 7.07
N HIS A 13 8.77 0.60 6.71
CA HIS A 13 9.63 1.53 7.43
C HIS A 13 9.19 2.99 7.22
N ALA A 14 9.80 3.93 7.95
CA ALA A 14 9.60 5.37 7.77
C ALA A 14 9.80 5.77 6.29
N PRO A 15 8.99 6.69 5.75
CA PRO A 15 7.97 7.52 6.43
C PRO A 15 6.60 6.84 6.62
N PHE A 16 6.47 5.55 6.30
CA PHE A 16 5.20 4.83 6.25
C PHE A 16 4.93 3.93 7.46
N ALA A 17 5.69 4.10 8.55
CA ALA A 17 5.55 3.31 9.78
C ALA A 17 4.14 3.39 10.38
N GLY A 18 3.41 4.50 10.19
CA GLY A 18 2.03 4.66 10.64
C GLY A 18 1.03 3.66 10.05
N PHE A 19 1.39 2.91 9.01
CA PHE A 19 0.55 1.83 8.49
C PHE A 19 0.51 0.56 9.36
N GLU A 20 1.26 0.52 10.47
CA GLU A 20 1.16 -0.54 11.47
C GLU A 20 -0.28 -0.81 11.93
N VAL A 21 -1.11 0.24 12.03
CA VAL A 21 -2.53 0.15 12.41
C VAL A 21 -3.36 -0.73 11.47
N LEU A 22 -2.88 -0.97 10.25
CA LEU A 22 -3.51 -1.83 9.26
C LEU A 22 -3.06 -3.29 9.36
N SER A 23 -2.20 -3.66 10.32
CA SER A 23 -1.76 -5.05 10.51
C SER A 23 -2.90 -6.06 10.68
N PRO A 24 -4.00 -5.76 11.40
CA PRO A 24 -5.15 -6.67 11.45
C PRO A 24 -5.80 -6.91 10.08
N ALA A 25 -5.65 -5.99 9.13
CA ALA A 25 -6.23 -6.08 7.78
C ALA A 25 -5.62 -7.20 6.93
N ARG A 26 -4.50 -7.82 7.36
CA ARG A 26 -3.87 -8.96 6.67
C ARG A 26 -4.85 -10.09 6.38
N GLU A 27 -5.69 -10.44 7.37
CA GLU A 27 -6.67 -11.52 7.25
C GLU A 27 -7.93 -11.11 6.47
N PHE A 28 -8.19 -9.81 6.32
CA PHE A 28 -9.37 -9.28 5.61
C PHE A 28 -9.08 -9.08 4.12
N LYS A 29 -8.85 -10.18 3.40
CA LYS A 29 -8.48 -10.17 1.97
C LYS A 29 -9.47 -9.40 1.08
N ASN A 30 -10.76 -9.43 1.43
CA ASN A 30 -11.81 -8.68 0.74
C ASN A 30 -11.71 -7.15 0.91
N ARG A 31 -10.89 -6.66 1.85
CA ARG A 31 -10.64 -5.24 2.08
C ARG A 31 -9.36 -4.73 1.41
N HIS A 32 -8.47 -5.63 0.97
CA HIS A 32 -7.15 -5.25 0.43
C HIS A 32 -7.26 -4.33 -0.78
N ALA A 33 -8.18 -4.60 -1.71
CA ALA A 33 -8.39 -3.75 -2.88
C ALA A 33 -8.78 -2.31 -2.48
N SER A 34 -9.72 -2.17 -1.54
CA SER A 34 -10.15 -0.86 -1.06
C SER A 34 -9.05 -0.12 -0.29
N ILE A 35 -8.25 -0.83 0.51
CA ILE A 35 -7.13 -0.23 1.28
C ILE A 35 -6.01 0.25 0.34
N LEU A 36 -5.73 -0.48 -0.73
CA LEU A 36 -4.65 -0.16 -1.66
C LEU A 36 -5.05 0.88 -2.72
N LEU A 37 -6.34 1.07 -2.99
CA LEU A 37 -6.86 1.89 -4.10
C LEU A 37 -6.18 3.27 -4.24
N ALA A 38 -6.19 4.07 -3.17
CA ALA A 38 -5.65 5.43 -3.23
C ALA A 38 -4.12 5.44 -3.42
N LEU A 39 -3.41 4.49 -2.80
CA LEU A 39 -1.96 4.37 -2.94
C LEU A 39 -1.55 3.91 -4.34
N GLU A 40 -2.27 2.94 -4.90
CA GLU A 40 -2.04 2.48 -6.27
C GLU A 40 -2.27 3.62 -7.28
N ALA A 41 -3.36 4.37 -7.13
CA ALA A 41 -3.65 5.52 -8.00
C ALA A 41 -2.58 6.62 -7.92
N VAL A 42 -2.07 6.92 -6.72
CA VAL A 42 -0.98 7.91 -6.56
C VAL A 42 0.32 7.40 -7.20
N CYS A 43 0.70 6.14 -6.98
CA CYS A 43 1.89 5.57 -7.62
C CYS A 43 1.79 5.58 -9.15
N GLU A 44 0.61 5.25 -9.70
CA GLU A 44 0.37 5.31 -11.14
C GLU A 44 0.49 6.75 -11.68
N ALA A 45 -0.13 7.71 -11.00
CA ALA A 45 -0.05 9.13 -11.40
C ALA A 45 1.39 9.66 -11.35
N MET A 46 2.18 9.28 -10.34
CA MET A 46 3.60 9.65 -10.25
C MET A 46 4.41 9.03 -11.38
N ALA A 47 4.22 7.74 -11.68
CA ALA A 47 4.89 7.09 -12.80
C ALA A 47 4.54 7.74 -14.15
N ALA A 48 3.28 8.13 -14.35
CA ALA A 48 2.85 8.85 -15.54
C ALA A 48 3.49 10.24 -15.64
N ALA A 49 3.62 10.95 -14.51
CA ALA A 49 4.29 12.25 -14.47
C ALA A 49 5.79 12.15 -14.76
N GLU A 50 6.47 11.14 -14.20
CA GLU A 50 7.89 10.88 -14.47
C GLU A 50 8.14 10.52 -15.95
N ALA A 51 7.24 9.75 -16.57
CA ALA A 51 7.34 9.38 -17.99
C ALA A 51 7.09 10.54 -18.96
N ALA A 52 6.43 11.62 -18.49
CA ALA A 52 6.12 12.79 -19.30
C ALA A 52 7.19 13.91 -19.21
N ALA A 53 8.19 13.74 -18.34
CA ALA A 53 9.32 14.66 -18.15
C ALA A 53 10.48 14.36 -19.10
#